data_AF-A0AAW9BSM8-F1
#
_entry.id   AF-A0AAW9BSM8-F1
#
_cell.length_a   1.000
_cell.length_b   1.000
_cell.length_c   1.000
_cell.angle_alpha   90.00
_cell.angle_beta   90.00
_cell.angle_gamma   90.00
#
_symmetry.space_group_name_H-M   'P 1'
#
loop_
_entity.id
_entity.type
_entity.pdbx_description
1 polymer ?
#
loop_
_entity_poly.entity_id
_entity_poly.type
_entity_poly.pdbx_seq_one_letter_code
_entity_poly.pdbx_strand_id
1 'polypeptide(L)'
;MKLNLITTTLLLASASAIAEPNITISTTTNSRDFPLSAEQPLVVPLTKDGYTLKITGVEGDCVAPDGQKVKFNKPIALNCGKPTELPLKVRFTGDYSFAYDDAAKTLLFKREPKKAAKTEFKRPIPQVQCEVYQGGEVTIALGDSFPEGTKLRDAYSGQMVEVTEQKVSLTPSKDSGGLVLLEPVQKTKEAVPFDYRNANIYFVMVDRFNNADASNDNSYGRKKDGKDEVGTFHGGDLKGVIEKLDYIKSLGTDAIWLSPIVEQVHGFVGGGDSGSFPFYAYHGYWTRDFTKIDENFGNEED
;
A
#
# COMPACT_ATOMS: atom_id res chain seq x y z
N MET A 1 -70.39 -16.54 57.17
CA MET A 1 -69.30 -15.58 56.94
C MET A 1 -68.01 -16.21 57.46
N LYS A 2 -67.15 -16.70 56.56
CA LYS A 2 -65.80 -17.17 56.88
C LYS A 2 -64.85 -16.46 55.91
N LEU A 3 -64.05 -15.55 56.46
CA LEU A 3 -62.94 -14.89 55.78
C LEU A 3 -61.84 -15.93 55.57
N ASN A 4 -61.48 -16.23 54.32
CA ASN A 4 -60.28 -16.98 54.00
C ASN A 4 -59.14 -16.01 53.71
N LEU A 5 -58.10 -16.14 54.52
CA LEU A 5 -56.82 -15.43 54.46
C LEU A 5 -56.08 -15.83 53.18
N ILE A 6 -55.76 -14.87 52.31
CA ILE A 6 -54.91 -15.10 51.13
C ILE A 6 -53.48 -14.78 51.54
N THR A 7 -52.66 -15.82 51.66
CA THR A 7 -51.22 -15.75 51.89
C THR A 7 -50.52 -15.49 50.56
N THR A 8 -50.04 -14.26 50.36
CA THR A 8 -49.23 -13.87 49.20
C THR A 8 -47.78 -14.29 49.43
N THR A 9 -47.32 -15.33 48.72
CA THR A 9 -45.92 -15.76 48.76
C THR A 9 -45.09 -14.84 47.86
N LEU A 10 -44.21 -14.03 48.45
CA LEU A 10 -43.26 -13.17 47.76
C LEU A 10 -42.07 -14.03 47.31
N LEU A 11 -41.99 -14.39 46.03
CA LEU A 11 -40.78 -14.98 45.44
C LEU A 11 -39.69 -13.89 45.38
N LEU A 12 -38.70 -13.95 46.26
CA LEU A 12 -37.43 -13.26 46.06
C LEU A 12 -36.67 -14.00 44.94
N ALA A 13 -36.70 -13.46 43.72
CA ALA A 13 -35.73 -13.82 42.70
C ALA A 13 -34.38 -13.19 43.07
N SER A 14 -33.49 -13.96 43.68
CA SER A 14 -32.08 -13.61 43.77
C SER A 14 -31.49 -13.65 42.37
N ALA A 15 -31.37 -12.49 41.72
CA ALA A 15 -30.55 -12.36 40.53
C ALA A 15 -29.10 -12.61 40.95
N SER A 16 -28.58 -13.81 40.67
CA SER A 16 -27.15 -14.06 40.68
C SER A 16 -26.52 -13.03 39.75
N ALA A 17 -25.70 -12.13 40.30
CA ALA A 17 -24.93 -11.20 39.48
C ALA A 17 -23.94 -12.02 38.66
N ILE A 18 -24.29 -12.33 37.42
CA ILE A 18 -23.39 -12.94 36.45
C ILE A 18 -22.30 -11.89 36.23
N ALA A 19 -21.06 -12.22 36.57
CA ALA A 19 -19.95 -11.30 36.41
C ALA A 19 -19.65 -11.20 34.92
N GLU A 20 -20.17 -10.17 34.25
CA GLU A 20 -19.91 -9.96 32.83
C GLU A 20 -18.42 -9.73 32.59
N PRO A 21 -17.84 -10.31 31.51
CA PRO A 21 -16.46 -10.06 31.15
C PRO A 21 -16.17 -8.56 31.03
N ASN A 22 -15.11 -8.10 31.68
CA ASN A 22 -14.73 -6.69 31.71
C ASN A 22 -13.23 -6.53 31.49
N ILE A 23 -12.84 -5.46 30.81
CA ILE A 23 -11.45 -5.04 30.66
C ILE A 23 -11.24 -3.67 31.31
N THR A 24 -10.36 -3.66 32.31
CA THR A 24 -9.76 -2.43 32.83
C THR A 24 -8.54 -2.08 31.99
N ILE A 25 -8.49 -0.85 31.49
CA ILE A 25 -7.33 -0.28 30.80
C ILE A 25 -6.76 0.84 31.67
N SER A 26 -5.56 0.65 32.19
CA SER A 26 -4.91 1.61 33.09
C SER A 26 -3.53 2.03 32.63
N THR A 27 -3.16 3.26 32.97
CA THR A 27 -1.78 3.77 33.00
C THR A 27 -1.34 3.90 34.46
N THR A 28 -0.17 4.50 34.72
CA THR A 28 0.26 4.80 36.09
C THR A 28 -0.62 5.82 36.80
N THR A 29 -1.39 6.64 36.07
CA THR A 29 -2.15 7.77 36.62
C THR A 29 -3.66 7.71 36.36
N ASN A 30 -4.11 6.86 35.43
CA ASN A 30 -5.51 6.78 35.02
C ASN A 30 -5.96 5.32 34.89
N SER A 31 -7.23 5.04 35.16
CA SER A 31 -7.83 3.71 34.96
C SER A 31 -9.26 3.88 34.45
N ARG A 32 -9.68 3.01 33.51
CA ARG A 32 -11.04 2.97 32.97
C ARG A 32 -11.47 1.53 32.74
N ASP A 33 -12.71 1.22 33.08
CA ASP A 33 -13.31 -0.10 32.92
C ASP A 33 -14.26 -0.10 31.74
N PHE A 34 -14.25 -1.19 30.96
CA PHE A 34 -15.10 -1.36 29.79
C PHE A 34 -15.67 -2.77 29.77
N PRO A 35 -16.98 -2.94 29.53
CA PRO A 35 -17.55 -4.27 29.31
C PRO A 35 -16.97 -4.89 28.03
N LEU A 36 -16.70 -6.19 28.06
CA LEU A 36 -16.33 -6.98 26.90
C LEU A 36 -17.57 -7.75 26.42
N SER A 37 -17.82 -7.70 25.10
CA SER A 37 -18.89 -8.46 24.45
C SER A 37 -18.30 -9.40 23.40
N ALA A 38 -18.90 -10.58 23.27
CA ALA A 38 -18.57 -11.52 22.19
C ALA A 38 -19.19 -11.11 20.85
N GLU A 39 -20.17 -10.20 20.84
CA GLU A 39 -20.87 -9.77 19.62
C GLU A 39 -20.11 -8.70 18.84
N GLN A 40 -19.48 -7.75 19.56
CA GLN A 40 -18.80 -6.62 18.94
C GLN A 40 -17.48 -6.29 19.63
N PRO A 41 -16.43 -5.95 18.87
CA PRO A 41 -15.18 -5.48 19.46
C PRO A 41 -15.36 -4.16 20.20
N LEU A 42 -14.79 -4.07 21.40
CA LEU A 42 -14.65 -2.80 22.10
C LEU A 42 -13.57 -1.97 21.41
N VAL A 43 -13.88 -0.73 21.02
CA VAL A 43 -12.91 0.20 20.41
C VAL A 43 -12.61 1.34 21.38
N VAL A 44 -11.32 1.54 21.70
CA VAL A 44 -10.85 2.58 22.63
C VAL A 44 -9.74 3.41 21.98
N PRO A 45 -9.82 4.75 22.00
CA PRO A 45 -8.72 5.62 21.58
C PRO A 45 -7.61 5.58 22.63
N LEU A 46 -6.41 5.18 22.23
CA LEU A 46 -5.22 5.15 23.09
C LEU A 46 -4.12 6.05 22.52
N THR A 47 -3.41 6.73 23.41
CA THR A 47 -2.24 7.54 23.07
C THR A 47 -0.96 6.73 23.25
N LYS A 48 0.17 7.25 22.76
CA LYS A 48 1.49 6.60 22.93
C LYS A 48 1.89 6.57 24.41
N ASP A 49 1.63 5.44 25.09
CA ASP A 49 2.01 5.21 26.49
C ASP A 49 2.16 3.70 26.82
N GLY A 50 2.58 3.38 28.05
CA GLY A 50 2.48 2.05 28.65
C GLY A 50 1.16 1.88 29.39
N TYR A 51 0.45 0.80 29.08
CA TYR A 51 -0.83 0.43 29.67
C TYR A 51 -0.75 -0.94 30.34
N THR A 52 -1.60 -1.17 31.34
CA THR A 52 -1.90 -2.49 31.88
C THR A 52 -3.35 -2.80 31.55
N LEU A 53 -3.57 -3.92 30.88
CA LEU A 53 -4.90 -4.46 30.64
C LEU A 53 -5.20 -5.49 31.72
N LYS A 54 -6.31 -5.34 32.43
CA LYS A 54 -6.77 -6.33 33.41
C LYS A 54 -8.14 -6.84 33.00
N ILE A 55 -8.20 -8.10 32.63
CA ILE A 55 -9.45 -8.76 32.20
C ILE A 55 -10.00 -9.55 33.38
N THR A 56 -11.29 -9.38 33.68
CA THR A 56 -12.02 -10.04 34.77
C THR A 56 -13.39 -10.51 34.28
N GLY A 57 -14.13 -11.26 35.10
CA GLY A 57 -15.48 -11.71 34.75
C GLY A 57 -15.53 -12.80 33.67
N VAL A 58 -14.42 -13.50 33.41
CA VAL A 58 -14.38 -14.61 32.45
C VAL A 58 -14.73 -15.90 33.18
N GLU A 59 -15.82 -16.56 32.80
CA GLU A 59 -16.29 -17.81 33.42
C GLU A 59 -15.68 -19.06 32.77
N GLY A 60 -15.56 -20.16 33.53
CA GLY A 60 -15.04 -21.45 33.06
C GLY A 60 -13.72 -21.88 33.73
N ASP A 61 -13.03 -22.85 33.12
CA ASP A 61 -11.81 -23.48 33.66
C ASP A 61 -10.56 -23.25 32.79
N CYS A 62 -10.43 -22.07 32.18
CA CYS A 62 -9.30 -21.71 31.33
C CYS A 62 -8.12 -21.12 32.12
N VAL A 63 -6.89 -21.47 31.71
CA VAL A 63 -5.65 -20.97 32.31
C VAL A 63 -4.77 -20.34 31.23
N ALA A 64 -4.42 -19.08 31.44
CA ALA A 64 -3.49 -18.36 30.59
C ALA A 64 -2.04 -18.73 30.97
N PRO A 65 -1.16 -19.04 30.00
CA PRO A 65 0.28 -19.16 30.24
C PRO A 65 0.88 -17.93 30.95
N ASP A 66 1.87 -18.16 31.83
CA ASP A 66 2.57 -17.10 32.54
C ASP A 66 3.48 -16.28 31.61
N GLY A 67 3.59 -14.97 31.88
CA GLY A 67 4.50 -14.07 31.16
C GLY A 67 4.14 -13.81 29.69
N GLN A 68 2.90 -14.09 29.27
CA GLN A 68 2.44 -13.78 27.93
C GLN A 68 2.57 -12.29 27.61
N LYS A 69 2.96 -12.01 26.36
CA LYS A 69 3.07 -10.66 25.83
C LYS A 69 1.97 -10.45 24.80
N VAL A 70 1.28 -9.32 24.88
CA VAL A 70 0.29 -8.92 23.88
C VAL A 70 0.97 -8.80 22.51
N LYS A 71 0.47 -9.56 21.53
CA LYS A 71 0.87 -9.48 20.13
C LYS A 71 -0.32 -8.99 19.32
N PHE A 72 -0.11 -7.96 18.50
CA PHE A 72 -1.13 -7.45 17.60
C PHE A 72 -1.61 -8.53 16.63
N ASN A 73 -2.92 -8.53 16.35
CA ASN A 73 -3.58 -9.46 15.43
C ASN A 73 -3.43 -10.95 15.81
N LYS A 74 -3.07 -11.26 17.05
CA LYS A 74 -3.03 -12.63 17.56
C LYS A 74 -3.89 -12.77 18.82
N PRO A 75 -4.78 -13.76 18.90
CA PRO A 75 -5.53 -14.03 20.12
C PRO A 75 -4.58 -14.34 21.29
N ILE A 76 -4.91 -13.82 22.47
CA ILE A 76 -4.22 -14.12 23.73
C ILE A 76 -5.15 -14.90 24.65
N ALA A 77 -4.65 -15.95 25.29
CA ALA A 77 -5.44 -16.76 26.20
C ALA A 77 -5.71 -16.01 27.50
N LEU A 78 -6.94 -16.13 28.01
CA LEU A 78 -7.37 -15.52 29.27
C LEU A 78 -7.44 -16.58 30.38
N ASN A 79 -7.39 -16.10 31.62
CA ASN A 79 -7.73 -16.88 32.81
C ASN A 79 -9.22 -16.76 33.09
N CYS A 80 -9.83 -17.88 33.44
CA CYS A 80 -11.18 -17.94 33.92
C CYS A 80 -11.18 -17.93 35.46
N GLY A 81 -12.15 -17.26 36.09
CA GLY A 81 -12.29 -17.18 37.56
C GLY A 81 -11.22 -16.35 38.29
N LYS A 82 -10.15 -15.91 37.62
CA LYS A 82 -9.13 -15.00 38.15
C LYS A 82 -8.74 -13.93 37.13
N PRO A 83 -8.24 -12.75 37.56
CA PRO A 83 -7.84 -11.70 36.63
C PRO A 83 -6.69 -12.14 35.71
N THR A 84 -6.74 -11.68 34.46
CA THR A 84 -5.61 -11.75 33.53
C THR A 84 -5.02 -10.37 33.38
N GLU A 85 -3.76 -10.19 33.80
CA GLU A 85 -3.05 -8.92 33.69
C GLU A 85 -2.03 -8.97 32.56
N LEU A 86 -2.12 -8.03 31.63
CA LEU A 86 -1.32 -7.99 30.41
C LEU A 86 -0.68 -6.60 30.24
N PRO A 87 0.65 -6.49 30.26
CA PRO A 87 1.31 -5.25 29.93
C PRO A 87 1.21 -4.98 28.42
N LEU A 88 0.83 -3.76 28.07
CA LEU A 88 0.68 -3.29 26.69
C LEU A 88 1.50 -2.02 26.48
N LYS A 89 2.33 -1.98 25.44
CA LYS A 89 3.01 -0.74 25.00
C LYS A 89 2.41 -0.21 23.71
N VAL A 90 1.70 0.90 23.79
CA VAL A 90 1.16 1.61 22.62
C VAL A 90 2.26 2.52 22.07
N ARG A 91 2.63 2.31 20.80
CA ARG A 91 3.70 3.07 20.13
C ARG A 91 3.16 4.20 19.24
N PHE A 92 1.90 4.09 18.80
CA PHE A 92 1.24 5.03 17.92
C PHE A 92 -0.11 5.43 18.50
N THR A 93 -0.42 6.72 18.56
CA THR A 93 -1.77 7.17 18.95
C THR A 93 -2.79 6.70 17.89
N GLY A 94 -3.94 6.22 18.33
CA GLY A 94 -5.04 5.80 17.45
C GLY A 94 -6.12 5.01 18.16
N ASP A 95 -7.06 4.49 17.38
CA ASP A 95 -8.14 3.65 17.87
C ASP A 95 -7.68 2.19 17.90
N TYR A 96 -7.94 1.50 19.01
CA TYR A 96 -7.57 0.10 19.22
C TYR A 96 -8.80 -0.71 19.56
N SER A 97 -8.93 -1.88 18.93
CA SER A 97 -10.03 -2.81 19.19
C SER A 97 -9.59 -4.01 20.03
N PHE A 98 -10.49 -4.42 20.91
CA PHE A 98 -10.39 -5.59 21.77
C PHE A 98 -11.60 -6.48 21.44
N ALA A 99 -11.37 -7.56 20.69
CA ALA A 99 -12.40 -8.53 20.36
C ALA A 99 -12.30 -9.72 21.32
N TYR A 100 -13.32 -9.90 22.15
CA TYR A 100 -13.42 -11.03 23.06
C TYR A 100 -14.07 -12.21 22.35
N ASP A 101 -13.46 -13.39 22.45
CA ASP A 101 -14.01 -14.64 21.98
C ASP A 101 -14.40 -15.49 23.19
N ASP A 102 -15.70 -15.64 23.42
CA ASP A 102 -16.20 -16.39 24.55
C ASP A 102 -16.01 -17.91 24.37
N ALA A 103 -16.09 -18.45 23.16
CA ALA A 103 -15.92 -19.88 22.95
C ALA A 103 -14.46 -20.31 23.18
N ALA A 104 -13.51 -19.52 22.67
CA ALA A 104 -12.08 -19.78 22.82
C ALA A 104 -11.50 -19.23 24.13
N LYS A 105 -12.24 -18.37 24.85
CA LYS A 105 -11.78 -17.62 26.03
C LYS A 105 -10.48 -16.86 25.74
N THR A 106 -10.48 -16.15 24.62
CA THR A 106 -9.33 -15.36 24.15
C THR A 106 -9.68 -13.89 23.93
N LEU A 107 -8.67 -13.04 23.90
CA LEU A 107 -8.80 -11.64 23.52
C LEU A 107 -7.90 -11.33 22.31
N LEU A 108 -8.47 -10.74 21.27
CA LEU A 108 -7.74 -10.31 20.09
C LEU A 108 -7.57 -8.79 20.11
N PHE A 109 -6.33 -8.34 20.10
CA PHE A 109 -5.99 -6.92 20.11
C PHE A 109 -5.56 -6.44 18.72
N LYS A 110 -6.21 -5.39 18.21
CA LYS A 110 -5.90 -4.79 16.91
C LYS A 110 -5.83 -3.27 16.99
N ARG A 111 -5.11 -2.67 16.05
CA ARG A 111 -5.17 -1.24 15.77
C ARG A 111 -6.12 -1.02 14.61
N GLU A 112 -7.09 -0.14 14.78
CA GLU A 112 -8.04 0.19 13.73
C GLU A 112 -7.37 1.04 12.64
N PRO A 113 -7.70 0.81 11.35
CA PRO A 113 -7.26 1.69 10.28
C PRO A 113 -7.89 3.07 10.48
N LYS A 114 -7.09 4.12 10.28
CA LYS A 114 -7.60 5.48 10.27
C LYS A 114 -8.68 5.55 9.19
N LYS A 115 -9.95 5.76 9.56
CA LYS A 115 -11.00 6.04 8.58
C LYS A 115 -10.57 7.29 7.83
N ALA A 116 -10.09 7.12 6.61
CA ALA A 116 -9.83 8.24 5.72
C ALA A 116 -11.16 8.97 5.57
N ALA A 117 -11.21 10.23 5.97
CA ALA A 117 -12.34 11.07 5.61
C ALA A 117 -12.42 11.03 4.08
N LYS A 118 -13.45 10.36 3.54
CA LYS A 118 -13.73 10.38 2.10
C LYS A 118 -14.17 11.79 1.75
N THR A 119 -13.21 12.69 1.56
CA THR A 119 -13.46 13.92 0.82
C THR A 119 -13.57 13.51 -0.65
N GLU A 120 -14.80 13.31 -1.11
CA GLU A 120 -15.06 13.19 -2.54
C GLU A 120 -14.67 14.51 -3.21
N PHE A 121 -13.51 14.53 -3.85
CA PHE A 121 -13.16 15.59 -4.78
C PHE A 121 -13.94 15.34 -6.08
N LYS A 122 -15.08 16.00 -6.25
CA LYS A 122 -15.72 16.10 -7.56
C LYS A 122 -14.95 17.10 -8.40
N ARG A 123 -14.09 16.61 -9.29
CA ARG A 123 -13.43 17.44 -10.30
C ARG A 123 -14.52 18.19 -11.09
N PRO A 124 -14.54 19.52 -11.10
CA PRO A 124 -15.45 20.25 -11.98
C PRO A 124 -15.11 19.89 -13.42
N ILE A 125 -16.11 19.43 -14.17
CA ILE A 125 -15.94 19.11 -15.59
C ILE A 125 -15.63 20.44 -16.30
N PRO A 126 -14.52 20.54 -17.05
CA PRO A 126 -14.22 21.75 -17.80
C PRO A 126 -15.38 22.07 -18.74
N GLN A 127 -15.70 23.36 -18.88
CA GLN A 127 -16.64 23.84 -19.88
C GLN A 127 -15.97 23.74 -21.26
N VAL A 128 -15.94 22.54 -21.83
CA VAL A 128 -15.48 22.29 -23.18
C VAL A 128 -16.67 22.33 -24.12
N GLN A 129 -16.52 23.10 -25.20
CA GLN A 129 -17.45 23.06 -26.31
C GLN A 129 -17.16 21.77 -27.09
N CYS A 130 -18.01 20.76 -26.92
CA CYS A 130 -17.90 19.51 -27.66
C CYS A 130 -18.26 19.78 -29.12
N GLU A 131 -17.28 19.68 -30.03
CA GLU A 131 -17.56 19.68 -31.46
C GLU A 131 -18.32 18.39 -31.80
N VAL A 132 -19.54 18.55 -32.31
CA VAL A 132 -20.36 17.43 -32.76
C VAL A 132 -20.00 17.15 -34.20
N TYR A 133 -19.44 15.97 -34.45
CA TYR A 133 -19.15 15.49 -35.80
C TYR A 133 -20.43 15.50 -36.66
N GLN A 134 -20.37 16.21 -37.79
CA GLN A 134 -21.51 16.45 -38.68
C GLN A 134 -21.67 15.37 -39.78
N GLY A 135 -20.89 14.28 -39.70
CA GLY A 135 -20.80 13.29 -40.77
C GLY A 135 -19.74 13.63 -41.82
N GLY A 136 -19.41 12.66 -42.67
CA GLY A 136 -18.43 12.80 -43.76
C GLY A 136 -17.04 12.25 -43.46
N GLU A 137 -16.17 12.23 -44.47
CA GLU A 137 -14.80 11.76 -44.29
C GLU A 137 -13.99 12.74 -43.43
N VAL A 138 -13.14 12.20 -42.55
CA VAL A 138 -12.16 12.95 -41.78
C VAL A 138 -10.77 12.49 -42.14
N THR A 139 -9.84 13.44 -42.22
CA THR A 139 -8.40 13.15 -42.37
C THR A 139 -7.72 13.38 -41.03
N ILE A 140 -7.05 12.34 -40.53
CA ILE A 140 -6.34 12.36 -39.25
C ILE A 140 -4.83 12.35 -39.53
N ALA A 141 -4.13 13.36 -39.02
CA ALA A 141 -2.67 13.37 -39.01
C ALA A 141 -2.16 12.50 -37.86
N LEU A 142 -1.33 11.51 -38.16
CA LEU A 142 -0.84 10.52 -37.20
C LEU A 142 0.54 10.87 -36.61
N GLY A 143 1.24 11.85 -37.19
CA GLY A 143 2.63 12.14 -36.85
C GLY A 143 3.49 10.89 -37.03
N ASP A 144 4.36 10.61 -36.06
CA ASP A 144 5.26 9.45 -36.08
C ASP A 144 4.66 8.20 -35.42
N SER A 145 3.36 8.22 -35.09
CA SER A 145 2.69 7.13 -34.33
C SER A 145 2.64 5.81 -35.11
N PHE A 146 2.62 5.87 -36.44
CA PHE A 146 2.54 4.70 -37.31
C PHE A 146 3.42 4.90 -38.56
N PRO A 147 4.25 3.90 -38.96
CA PRO A 147 5.02 3.97 -40.19
C PRO A 147 4.16 4.08 -41.45
N GLU A 148 4.73 4.67 -42.51
CA GLU A 148 4.12 4.72 -43.85
C GLU A 148 3.79 3.30 -44.36
N GLY A 149 2.62 3.12 -44.98
CA GLY A 149 2.13 1.82 -45.46
C GLY A 149 1.56 0.91 -44.37
N THR A 150 1.50 1.35 -43.11
CA THR A 150 0.86 0.58 -42.04
C THR A 150 -0.64 0.48 -42.31
N LYS A 151 -1.18 -0.74 -42.29
CA LYS A 151 -2.62 -0.97 -42.35
C LYS A 151 -3.21 -0.85 -40.95
N LEU A 152 -4.14 0.08 -40.79
CA LEU A 152 -4.89 0.32 -39.56
C LEU A 152 -6.36 -0.03 -39.75
N ARG A 153 -7.01 -0.41 -38.67
CA ARG A 153 -8.44 -0.68 -38.54
C ARG A 153 -9.01 0.34 -37.58
N ASP A 154 -10.11 0.99 -37.93
CA ASP A 154 -10.90 1.72 -36.93
C ASP A 154 -11.73 0.72 -36.11
N ALA A 155 -11.57 0.73 -34.79
CA ALA A 155 -12.22 -0.21 -33.88
C ALA A 155 -13.74 -0.06 -33.88
N TYR A 156 -14.27 1.15 -34.16
CA TYR A 156 -15.70 1.43 -34.14
C TYR A 156 -16.40 1.06 -35.45
N SER A 157 -15.89 1.52 -36.60
CA SER A 157 -16.50 1.24 -37.92
C SER A 157 -16.04 -0.07 -38.54
N GLY A 158 -14.88 -0.60 -38.10
CA GLY A 158 -14.20 -1.71 -38.76
C GLY A 158 -13.56 -1.33 -40.11
N GLN A 159 -13.59 -0.04 -40.49
CA GLN A 159 -12.97 0.42 -41.73
C GLN A 159 -11.46 0.23 -41.67
N MET A 160 -10.89 -0.21 -42.79
CA MET A 160 -9.46 -0.42 -42.94
C MET A 160 -8.88 0.74 -43.73
N VAL A 161 -7.79 1.32 -43.23
CA VAL A 161 -7.07 2.43 -43.85
C VAL A 161 -5.59 2.12 -43.88
N GLU A 162 -4.88 2.70 -44.82
CA GLU A 162 -3.44 2.60 -44.92
C GLU A 162 -2.83 3.97 -44.66
N VAL A 163 -1.75 4.02 -43.88
CA VAL A 163 -1.05 5.27 -43.58
C VAL A 163 -0.36 5.76 -44.86
N THR A 164 -0.81 6.91 -45.36
CA THR A 164 -0.24 7.58 -46.52
C THR A 164 0.12 9.01 -46.16
N GLU A 165 1.35 9.44 -46.41
CA GLU A 165 1.89 10.75 -46.01
C GLU A 165 1.62 11.06 -44.52
N GLN A 166 1.82 10.07 -43.64
CA GLN A 166 1.54 10.16 -42.19
C GLN A 166 0.09 10.54 -41.84
N LYS A 167 -0.84 10.30 -42.75
CA LYS A 167 -2.27 10.58 -42.58
C LYS A 167 -3.11 9.36 -42.91
N VAL A 168 -4.33 9.36 -42.39
CA VAL A 168 -5.38 8.45 -42.82
C VAL A 168 -6.68 9.21 -43.04
N SER A 169 -7.43 8.81 -44.05
CA SER A 169 -8.78 9.29 -44.33
C SER A 169 -9.79 8.16 -44.13
N LEU A 170 -10.82 8.42 -43.33
CA LEU A 170 -11.94 7.49 -43.15
C LEU A 170 -13.22 8.23 -42.75
N THR A 171 -14.36 7.53 -42.81
CA THR A 171 -15.62 8.05 -42.28
C THR A 171 -15.87 7.43 -40.89
N PRO A 172 -15.83 8.22 -39.80
CA PRO A 172 -16.16 7.73 -38.46
C PRO A 172 -17.52 7.04 -38.40
N SER A 173 -17.65 6.04 -37.52
CA SER A 173 -18.93 5.37 -37.30
C SER A 173 -20.00 6.37 -36.83
N LYS A 174 -21.23 6.22 -37.32
CA LYS A 174 -22.37 7.04 -36.87
C LYS A 174 -22.61 6.89 -35.37
N ASP A 175 -22.31 5.72 -34.83
CA ASP A 175 -22.54 5.37 -33.42
C ASP A 175 -21.39 5.83 -32.50
N SER A 176 -20.25 6.26 -33.06
CA SER A 176 -19.09 6.71 -32.26
C SER A 176 -19.11 8.21 -31.95
N GLY A 177 -20.08 8.96 -32.49
CA GLY A 177 -20.16 10.41 -32.31
C GLY A 177 -18.98 11.17 -32.91
N GLY A 178 -18.29 10.59 -33.90
CA GLY A 178 -17.08 11.16 -34.52
C GLY A 178 -15.77 10.65 -33.92
N LEU A 179 -15.81 9.79 -32.91
CA LEU A 179 -14.61 9.15 -32.38
C LEU A 179 -14.06 8.14 -33.39
N VAL A 180 -12.73 8.15 -33.54
CA VAL A 180 -11.97 7.20 -34.34
C VAL A 180 -10.90 6.57 -33.45
N LEU A 181 -10.77 5.25 -33.49
CA LEU A 181 -9.76 4.50 -32.73
C LEU A 181 -9.03 3.57 -33.68
N LEU A 182 -7.81 3.94 -34.07
CA LEU A 182 -7.02 3.19 -35.06
C LEU A 182 -6.12 2.15 -34.38
N GLU A 183 -6.18 0.91 -34.84
CA GLU A 183 -5.34 -0.20 -34.40
C GLU A 183 -4.66 -0.89 -35.59
N PRO A 184 -3.41 -1.37 -35.50
CA PRO A 184 -2.78 -2.13 -36.57
C PRO A 184 -3.52 -3.44 -36.92
N VAL A 185 -3.64 -3.71 -38.22
CA VAL A 185 -4.38 -4.87 -38.76
C VAL A 185 -3.66 -6.20 -38.53
N GLN A 186 -2.33 -6.17 -38.53
CA GLN A 186 -1.56 -7.33 -38.11
C GLN A 186 -1.53 -7.34 -36.59
N LYS A 187 -2.40 -8.15 -35.97
CA LYS A 187 -2.22 -8.59 -34.59
C LYS A 187 -0.79 -9.09 -34.45
N THR A 188 0.04 -8.33 -33.74
CA THR A 188 1.21 -8.89 -33.08
C THR A 188 0.72 -10.13 -32.32
N LYS A 189 1.33 -11.27 -32.64
CA LYS A 189 1.15 -12.59 -32.02
C LYS A 189 0.62 -12.42 -30.59
N GLU A 190 -0.61 -12.89 -30.31
CA GLU A 190 -1.23 -12.70 -28.98
C GLU A 190 -0.21 -13.04 -27.91
N ALA A 191 0.18 -12.03 -27.14
CA ALA A 191 1.11 -12.21 -26.05
C ALA A 191 0.48 -13.22 -25.10
N VAL A 192 1.21 -14.31 -24.81
CA VAL A 192 0.86 -15.16 -23.67
C VAL A 192 0.69 -14.21 -22.47
N PRO A 193 -0.46 -14.23 -21.77
CA PRO A 193 -0.68 -13.32 -20.65
C PRO A 193 0.48 -13.44 -19.66
N PHE A 194 1.15 -12.33 -19.40
CA PHE A 194 2.26 -12.30 -18.47
C PHE A 194 1.77 -12.73 -17.08
N ASP A 195 2.40 -13.75 -16.52
CA ASP A 195 2.06 -14.30 -15.20
C ASP A 195 3.28 -14.22 -14.28
N TYR A 196 3.19 -13.34 -13.26
CA TYR A 196 4.25 -13.17 -12.26
C TYR A 196 4.60 -14.47 -11.52
N ARG A 197 3.72 -15.48 -11.48
CA ARG A 197 4.01 -16.77 -10.81
C ARG A 197 5.14 -17.56 -11.49
N ASN A 198 5.40 -17.31 -12.77
CA ASN A 198 6.44 -17.98 -13.56
C ASN A 198 7.49 -16.99 -14.10
N ALA A 199 7.45 -15.73 -13.69
CA ALA A 199 8.36 -14.71 -14.21
C ALA A 199 9.76 -14.85 -13.61
N ASN A 200 10.79 -14.83 -14.47
CA ASN A 200 12.17 -14.61 -14.06
C ASN A 200 12.39 -13.11 -13.86
N ILE A 201 12.71 -12.72 -12.62
CA ILE A 201 12.90 -11.31 -12.25
C ILE A 201 14.39 -11.02 -12.07
N TYR A 202 14.90 -10.00 -12.75
CA TYR A 202 16.26 -9.50 -12.57
C TYR A 202 16.23 -8.23 -11.71
N PHE A 203 16.78 -8.33 -10.51
CA PHE A 203 16.90 -7.17 -9.61
C PHE A 203 18.13 -6.34 -9.97
N VAL A 204 17.92 -5.04 -10.16
CA VAL A 204 18.94 -4.05 -10.49
C VAL A 204 19.01 -3.03 -9.37
N MET A 205 20.15 -2.99 -8.68
CA MET A 205 20.52 -1.82 -7.88
C MET A 205 21.10 -0.79 -8.85
N VAL A 206 20.32 0.23 -9.17
CA VAL A 206 20.60 1.16 -10.30
C VAL A 206 22.02 1.73 -10.21
N ASP A 207 22.41 2.29 -9.05
CA ASP A 207 23.74 2.86 -8.80
C ASP A 207 24.92 1.90 -9.09
N ARG A 208 24.68 0.58 -9.04
CA ARG A 208 25.73 -0.46 -9.11
C ARG A 208 25.70 -1.27 -10.39
N PHE A 209 24.86 -0.90 -11.35
CA PHE A 209 24.64 -1.72 -12.53
C PHE A 209 25.46 -1.26 -13.74
N ASN A 210 25.17 -0.07 -14.27
CA ASN A 210 25.88 0.49 -15.42
C ASN A 210 25.75 2.02 -15.37
N ASN A 211 26.86 2.74 -15.51
CA ASN A 211 26.89 4.21 -15.60
C ASN A 211 26.99 4.57 -17.08
N ALA A 212 25.97 5.24 -17.61
CA ALA A 212 25.92 5.74 -18.98
C ALA A 212 25.88 7.27 -19.06
N ASP A 213 25.67 7.97 -17.94
CA ASP A 213 25.62 9.43 -17.87
C ASP A 213 26.40 9.99 -16.68
N ALA A 214 27.72 10.06 -16.84
CA ALA A 214 28.61 10.62 -15.83
C ALA A 214 28.34 12.10 -15.47
N SER A 215 27.48 12.82 -16.21
CA SER A 215 27.11 14.21 -15.87
C SER A 215 26.27 14.29 -14.60
N ASN A 216 25.61 13.20 -14.21
CA ASN A 216 24.71 13.12 -13.07
C ASN A 216 25.35 12.49 -11.81
N ASP A 217 26.60 12.01 -11.90
CA ASP A 217 27.33 11.30 -10.84
C ASP A 217 27.46 12.07 -9.51
N ASN A 218 27.48 13.40 -9.58
CA ASN A 218 27.77 14.28 -8.44
C ASN A 218 26.60 15.20 -8.07
N SER A 219 25.38 14.82 -8.47
CA SER A 219 24.16 15.57 -8.14
C SER A 219 24.08 15.87 -6.64
N TYR A 220 23.56 17.06 -6.32
CA TYR A 220 23.46 17.59 -4.95
C TYR A 220 24.79 17.71 -4.18
N GLY A 221 25.94 17.64 -4.87
CA GLY A 221 27.25 17.69 -4.24
C GLY A 221 27.64 16.41 -3.49
N ARG A 222 26.95 15.31 -3.75
CA ARG A 222 27.35 13.97 -3.27
C ARG A 222 28.63 13.58 -4.00
N LYS A 223 29.65 13.15 -3.25
CA LYS A 223 30.99 12.90 -3.78
C LYS A 223 31.55 11.60 -3.24
N LYS A 224 32.49 11.07 -4.00
CA LYS A 224 33.39 10.00 -3.58
C LYS A 224 34.20 10.43 -2.36
N ASP A 225 34.44 9.50 -1.43
CA ASP A 225 35.14 9.73 -0.17
C ASP A 225 36.67 9.59 -0.25
N GLY A 226 37.17 9.17 -1.41
CA GLY A 226 38.58 8.94 -1.71
C GLY A 226 39.16 7.68 -1.05
N LYS A 227 38.31 6.79 -0.53
CA LYS A 227 38.71 5.56 0.17
C LYS A 227 38.14 4.33 -0.56
N ASP A 228 37.44 3.48 0.17
CA ASP A 228 36.82 2.26 -0.35
C ASP A 228 35.45 2.52 -1.00
N GLU A 229 34.91 3.75 -0.91
CA GLU A 229 33.67 4.17 -1.57
C GLU A 229 32.45 3.30 -1.23
N VAL A 230 32.47 2.67 -0.05
CA VAL A 230 31.45 1.68 0.36
C VAL A 230 30.07 2.33 0.46
N GLY A 231 30.04 3.57 0.96
CA GLY A 231 28.85 4.35 1.22
C GLY A 231 28.49 5.37 0.15
N THR A 232 29.22 5.45 -0.96
CA THR A 232 29.06 6.51 -1.97
C THR A 232 28.31 6.02 -3.20
N PHE A 233 27.86 6.98 -4.02
CA PHE A 233 27.31 6.71 -5.35
C PHE A 233 28.43 6.30 -6.30
N HIS A 234 28.18 5.25 -7.08
CA HIS A 234 29.08 4.71 -8.09
C HIS A 234 28.67 5.14 -9.52
N GLY A 235 27.51 5.79 -9.64
CA GLY A 235 27.07 6.49 -10.84
C GLY A 235 26.23 5.64 -11.79
N GLY A 236 25.82 4.44 -11.38
CA GLY A 236 24.86 3.70 -12.18
C GLY A 236 23.51 4.43 -12.27
N ASP A 237 22.94 4.47 -13.47
CA ASP A 237 21.81 5.35 -13.80
C ASP A 237 20.79 4.65 -14.72
N LEU A 238 19.64 5.30 -14.96
CA LEU A 238 18.54 4.77 -15.77
C LEU A 238 18.95 4.56 -17.23
N LYS A 239 19.74 5.48 -17.81
CA LYS A 239 20.27 5.30 -19.17
C LYS A 239 21.15 4.06 -19.24
N GLY A 240 21.93 3.78 -18.20
CA GLY A 240 22.76 2.60 -18.09
C GLY A 240 21.94 1.32 -17.99
N VAL A 241 20.78 1.36 -17.31
CA VAL A 241 19.82 0.26 -17.36
C VAL A 241 19.28 0.08 -18.78
N ILE A 242 18.89 1.17 -19.45
CA ILE A 242 18.36 1.17 -20.83
C ILE A 242 19.37 0.57 -21.81
N GLU A 243 20.64 0.97 -21.75
CA GLU A 243 21.73 0.44 -22.60
C GLU A 243 21.96 -1.08 -22.42
N LYS A 244 21.57 -1.65 -21.28
CA LYS A 244 21.77 -3.07 -20.96
C LYS A 244 20.48 -3.90 -21.04
N LEU A 245 19.39 -3.35 -21.56
CA LEU A 245 18.15 -4.12 -21.75
C LEU A 245 18.36 -5.36 -22.62
N ASP A 246 19.19 -5.27 -23.66
CA ASP A 246 19.54 -6.43 -24.51
C ASP A 246 20.31 -7.50 -23.73
N TYR A 247 21.22 -7.10 -22.83
CA TYR A 247 21.90 -8.02 -21.92
C TYR A 247 20.91 -8.71 -20.99
N ILE A 248 20.05 -7.95 -20.29
CA ILE A 248 19.06 -8.50 -19.36
C ILE A 248 18.09 -9.46 -20.08
N LYS A 249 17.68 -9.11 -21.30
CA LYS A 249 16.83 -9.94 -22.15
C LYS A 249 17.54 -11.23 -22.59
N SER A 250 18.84 -11.16 -22.90
CA SER A 250 19.63 -12.33 -23.28
C SER A 250 19.74 -13.39 -22.17
N LEU A 251 19.55 -13.00 -20.91
CA LEU A 251 19.49 -13.92 -19.76
C LEU A 251 18.17 -14.70 -19.67
N GLY A 252 17.18 -14.38 -20.50
CA GLY A 252 15.83 -14.98 -20.42
C GLY A 252 14.97 -14.40 -19.29
N THR A 253 15.25 -13.15 -18.91
CA THR A 253 14.49 -12.43 -17.88
C THR A 253 13.15 -11.91 -18.44
N ASP A 254 12.07 -12.04 -17.68
CA ASP A 254 10.74 -11.56 -18.07
C ASP A 254 10.40 -10.18 -17.47
N ALA A 255 10.98 -9.84 -16.32
CA ALA A 255 10.73 -8.57 -15.63
C ALA A 255 11.98 -8.02 -14.93
N ILE A 256 12.06 -6.70 -14.86
CA ILE A 256 13.13 -5.97 -14.15
C ILE A 256 12.56 -5.39 -12.86
N TRP A 257 13.26 -5.59 -11.76
CA TRP A 257 12.98 -4.91 -10.50
C TRP A 257 14.11 -3.92 -10.19
N LEU A 258 13.80 -2.63 -10.20
CA LEU A 258 14.76 -1.58 -9.85
C LEU A 258 14.75 -1.29 -8.34
N SER A 259 15.91 -0.95 -7.78
CA SER A 259 15.95 -0.16 -6.54
C SER A 259 15.12 1.14 -6.71
N PRO A 260 14.53 1.71 -5.65
CA PRO A 260 13.69 2.87 -5.82
C PRO A 260 14.49 4.06 -6.39
N ILE A 261 13.96 4.65 -7.45
CA ILE A 261 14.62 5.71 -8.23
C ILE A 261 14.14 7.12 -7.87
N VAL A 262 13.18 7.20 -6.95
CA VAL A 262 12.61 8.47 -6.51
C VAL A 262 13.63 9.30 -5.74
N GLU A 263 13.41 10.60 -5.66
CA GLU A 263 14.26 11.59 -5.02
C GLU A 263 14.65 11.19 -3.58
N GLN A 264 15.96 11.12 -3.31
CA GLN A 264 16.51 10.70 -2.03
C GLN A 264 16.96 11.88 -1.18
N VAL A 265 17.23 11.64 0.10
CA VAL A 265 17.90 12.63 0.95
C VAL A 265 19.25 13.04 0.36
N HIS A 266 19.57 14.33 0.41
CA HIS A 266 20.78 14.88 -0.22
C HIS A 266 22.04 14.69 0.63
N GLY A 267 21.87 14.61 1.95
CA GLY A 267 22.96 14.39 2.89
C GLY A 267 23.35 12.91 3.02
N PHE A 268 24.30 12.67 3.92
CA PHE A 268 24.74 11.34 4.32
C PHE A 268 24.58 11.15 5.83
N VAL A 269 24.61 9.90 6.28
CA VAL A 269 24.81 9.53 7.69
C VAL A 269 26.18 8.88 7.87
N GLY A 270 26.65 8.76 9.11
CA GLY A 270 27.90 8.02 9.37
C GLY A 270 27.69 6.51 9.19
N GLY A 271 28.46 5.89 8.30
CA GLY A 271 28.56 4.44 8.12
C GLY A 271 29.72 3.81 8.89
N GLY A 272 29.70 2.49 9.06
CA GLY A 272 30.75 1.73 9.76
C GLY A 272 30.77 1.94 11.28
N ASP A 273 31.81 1.42 11.94
CA ASP A 273 31.99 1.56 13.38
C ASP A 273 32.19 3.04 13.74
N SER A 274 31.20 3.61 14.44
CA SER A 274 31.18 5.02 14.88
C SER A 274 31.23 6.08 13.77
N GLY A 275 30.73 5.78 12.56
CA GLY A 275 30.60 6.79 11.49
C GLY A 275 31.91 7.07 10.74
N SER A 276 32.71 6.03 10.48
CA SER A 276 34.03 6.10 9.85
C SER A 276 34.04 6.55 8.37
N PHE A 277 32.88 6.55 7.70
CA PHE A 277 32.73 7.02 6.32
C PHE A 277 31.32 7.60 6.06
N PRO A 278 31.14 8.46 5.04
CA PRO A 278 29.81 8.95 4.66
C PRO A 278 29.00 7.85 3.97
N PHE A 279 27.77 7.65 4.41
CA PHE A 279 26.82 6.71 3.83
C PHE A 279 25.65 7.48 3.20
N TYR A 280 25.63 7.51 1.88
CA TYR A 280 24.62 8.16 1.06
C TYR A 280 23.47 7.21 0.70
N ALA A 281 22.39 7.77 0.18
CA ALA A 281 21.19 7.06 -0.22
C ALA A 281 21.27 6.36 -1.60
N TYR A 282 22.46 5.92 -2.02
CA TYR A 282 22.70 5.30 -3.34
C TYR A 282 21.82 4.06 -3.60
N HIS A 283 21.36 3.41 -2.53
CA HIS A 283 20.49 2.24 -2.59
C HIS A 283 19.01 2.58 -2.83
N GLY A 284 18.60 3.85 -2.80
CA GLY A 284 17.26 4.30 -3.15
C GLY A 284 16.19 4.23 -2.04
N TYR A 285 16.56 3.90 -0.79
CA TYR A 285 15.58 3.62 0.28
C TYR A 285 15.38 4.74 1.31
N TRP A 286 16.01 5.91 1.11
CA TRP A 286 15.89 7.09 1.97
C TRP A 286 15.21 8.22 1.20
N THR A 287 13.98 7.97 0.79
CA THR A 287 13.18 8.89 -0.01
C THR A 287 12.94 10.21 0.72
N ARG A 288 13.15 11.31 -0.02
CA ARG A 288 12.81 12.68 0.38
C ARG A 288 11.52 13.16 -0.30
N ASP A 289 11.34 12.83 -1.57
CA ASP A 289 10.16 13.20 -2.36
C ASP A 289 9.75 12.01 -3.25
N PHE A 290 8.49 11.58 -3.14
CA PHE A 290 7.98 10.45 -3.94
C PHE A 290 7.52 10.86 -5.34
N THR A 291 7.50 12.17 -5.66
CA THR A 291 6.98 12.68 -6.94
C THR A 291 8.06 13.06 -7.94
N LYS A 292 9.35 12.85 -7.61
CA LYS A 292 10.49 13.22 -8.45
C LYS A 292 11.47 12.05 -8.56
N ILE A 293 12.20 11.99 -9.67
CA ILE A 293 13.37 11.11 -9.82
C ILE A 293 14.57 11.77 -9.15
N ASP A 294 15.43 10.97 -8.49
CA ASP A 294 16.69 11.48 -7.94
C ASP A 294 17.66 11.82 -9.07
N GLU A 295 18.21 13.03 -9.08
CA GLU A 295 19.13 13.49 -10.14
C GLU A 295 20.44 12.68 -10.22
N ASN A 296 20.77 11.79 -9.27
CA ASN A 296 21.87 10.83 -9.46
C ASN A 296 21.48 9.62 -10.32
N PHE A 297 20.18 9.33 -10.49
CA PHE A 297 19.71 8.18 -11.27
C PHE A 297 19.23 8.57 -12.67
N GLY A 298 18.80 9.81 -12.88
CA GLY A 298 18.31 10.28 -14.16
C GLY A 298 17.33 11.45 -14.01
N ASN A 299 16.51 11.66 -15.03
CA ASN A 299 15.48 12.68 -15.06
C ASN A 299 14.12 12.08 -15.46
N GLU A 300 13.07 12.90 -15.61
CA GLU A 300 11.72 12.41 -15.95
C GLU A 300 11.57 11.88 -17.38
N GLU A 301 12.46 12.28 -18.31
CA GLU A 301 12.48 11.81 -19.70
C GLU A 301 13.16 10.44 -19.86
N ASP A 302 14.02 10.06 -18.90
CA ASP A 302 14.72 8.77 -18.88
C ASP A 302 13.81 7.63 -18.39
#